data_AF-A0A1A6BZW8-F1
#
_entry.id   AF-A0A1A6BZW8-F1
#
_cell.length_a   1.000
_cell.length_b   1.000
_cell.length_c   1.000
_cell.angle_alpha   90.00
_cell.angle_beta   90.00
_cell.angle_gamma   90.00
#
_symmetry.space_group_name_H-M   'P 1'
#
loop_
_entity.id
_entity.type
_entity.pdbx_description
1 polymer ?
#
loop_
_entity_poly.entity_id
_entity_poly.type
_entity_poly.pdbx_seq_one_letter_code
_entity_poly.pdbx_strand_id
1 'polypeptide(L)' 'MLFRKIKKKVGIEDLHFHDTRREALSRLAAKFDVMDLAKISGHQDLRILQNVYYAPKVDDLVSKMD' A
#
# COMPACT_ATOMS: atom_id res chain seq x y z
N MET A 1 -20.37 7.37 9.28
CA MET A 1 -19.01 7.25 9.83
C MET A 1 -18.66 5.79 10.14
N LEU A 2 -18.17 5.03 9.16
CA LEU A 2 -17.79 3.63 9.35
C LEU A 2 -16.45 3.52 10.11
N PHE A 3 -15.44 4.31 9.71
CA PHE A 3 -14.12 4.34 10.35
C PHE A 3 -14.19 4.60 11.86
N ARG A 4 -14.92 5.64 12.30
CA ARG A 4 -15.05 5.95 13.75
C ARG A 4 -15.71 4.83 14.54
N LYS A 5 -16.72 4.15 13.97
CA LYS A 5 -17.38 2.99 14.59
C LYS A 5 -16.43 1.81 14.72
N ILE A 6 -15.65 1.53 13.67
CA ILE A 6 -14.65 0.45 13.68
C ILE A 6 -13.53 0.80 14.66
N LYS A 7 -12.91 1.99 14.58
CA LYS A 7 -11.85 2.45 15.50
C LYS A 7 -12.26 2.25 16.97
N LYS A 8 -13.48 2.65 17.34
CA LYS A 8 -14.01 2.44 18.70
C LYS A 8 -14.15 0.96 19.10
N LYS A 9 -14.46 0.07 18.14
CA LYS A 9 -14.57 -1.37 18.38
C LYS A 9 -13.21 -2.05 18.52
N VAL A 10 -12.20 -1.65 17.75
CA VAL A 10 -10.88 -2.33 17.75
C VAL A 10 -10.00 -1.89 18.92
N GLY A 11 -10.30 -0.75 19.56
CA GLY A 11 -9.56 -0.29 20.75
C GLY A 11 -8.10 0.10 20.49
N ILE A 12 -7.71 0.31 19.24
CA ILE A 12 -6.34 0.71 18.88
C ILE A 12 -6.16 2.21 19.15
N GLU A 13 -5.24 2.52 20.06
CA GLU A 13 -4.80 3.89 20.33
C GLU A 13 -4.04 4.45 19.13
N ASP A 14 -4.18 5.76 18.89
CA ASP A 14 -3.49 6.48 17.82
C ASP A 14 -3.75 6.01 16.36
N LEU A 15 -4.77 5.18 16.10
CA LEU A 15 -5.12 4.78 14.73
C LEU A 15 -5.74 5.96 13.95
N HIS A 16 -5.10 6.39 12.86
CA HIS A 16 -5.60 7.44 11.99
C HIS A 16 -6.25 6.89 10.71
N PHE A 17 -7.08 7.73 10.08
CA PHE A 17 -7.72 7.32 8.83
C PHE A 17 -6.71 7.12 7.70
N HIS A 18 -5.66 7.93 7.63
CA HIS A 18 -4.62 7.80 6.60
C HIS A 18 -3.81 6.50 6.73
N ASP A 19 -3.72 5.91 7.92
CA ASP A 19 -3.06 4.62 8.13
C ASP A 19 -3.77 3.49 7.37
N THR A 20 -5.09 3.58 7.23
CA THR A 20 -5.85 2.59 6.45
C THR A 20 -5.44 2.57 4.98
N ARG A 21 -5.11 3.74 4.41
CA ARG A 21 -4.61 3.87 3.04
C ARG A 21 -3.20 3.31 2.92
N ARG A 22 -2.32 3.60 3.88
CA ARG A 22 -0.96 3.06 3.93
C ARG A 22 -0.96 1.53 4.02
N GLU A 23 -1.79 0.99 4.90
CA GLU A 23 -1.92 -0.46 5.09
C GLU A 23 -2.47 -1.15 3.84
N ALA A 24 -3.51 -0.58 3.21
CA ALA A 24 -4.06 -1.12 1.97
C ALA A 24 -3.01 -1.12 0.83
N LEU A 25 -2.26 -0.03 0.67
CA LEU A 25 -1.21 0.08 -0.34
C LEU A 25 -0.08 -0.92 -0.09
N SER A 26 0.36 -1.08 1.16
CA SER A 26 1.40 -2.03 1.53
C SER A 26 1.00 -3.47 1.19
N ARG A 27 -0.27 -3.84 1.44
CA ARG A 27 -0.80 -5.16 1.05
C ARG A 27 -0.93 -5.35 -0.45
N LEU A 28 -1.34 -4.30 -1.17
CA LEU A 28 -1.48 -4.36 -2.62
C LEU A 28 -0.11 -4.42 -3.31
N ALA A 29 0.93 -3.82 -2.73
CA ALA A 29 2.27 -3.82 -3.30
C ALA A 29 2.93 -5.21 -3.33
N ALA A 30 2.47 -6.13 -2.49
CA ALA A 30 2.85 -7.54 -2.57
C ALA A 30 2.20 -8.30 -3.75
N LYS A 31 1.24 -7.69 -4.45
CA LYS A 31 0.45 -8.34 -5.52
C LYS A 31 0.49 -7.61 -6.86
N PHE A 32 0.67 -6.29 -6.84
CA PHE A 32 0.61 -5.43 -8.01
C PHE A 32 1.92 -4.66 -8.17
N ASP A 33 2.27 -4.37 -9.42
CA ASP A 33 3.39 -3.49 -9.71
C ASP A 33 3.04 -2.02 -9.40
N VAL A 34 4.06 -1.17 -9.44
CA VAL A 34 3.95 0.26 -9.12
C VAL A 34 2.95 1.00 -10.01
N MET A 35 2.86 0.61 -11.29
CA MET A 35 2.00 1.30 -12.26
C MET A 35 0.52 0.96 -12.04
N ASP A 36 0.23 -0.31 -11.73
CA ASP A 36 -1.12 -0.75 -11.38
C ASP A 36 -1.54 -0.21 -10.02
N LEU A 37 -0.64 -0.18 -9.04
CA LEU A 37 -0.88 0.48 -7.75
C LEU A 37 -1.24 1.95 -7.93
N ALA A 38 -0.57 2.67 -8.83
CA ALA A 38 -0.85 4.08 -9.08
C ALA A 38 -2.25 4.31 -9.63
N LYS A 39 -2.67 3.47 -10.59
CA LYS A 39 -4.03 3.52 -11.15
C LYS A 39 -5.08 3.20 -10.10
N ILE A 40 -4.87 2.16 -9.29
CA ILE A 40 -5.81 1.72 -8.25
C ILE A 40 -5.93 2.78 -7.14
N SER A 41 -4.81 3.36 -6.72
CA SER A 41 -4.77 4.27 -5.59
C SER A 41 -4.99 5.75 -5.94
N GLY A 42 -4.95 6.09 -7.23
CA GLY A 42 -5.09 7.46 -7.73
C GLY A 42 -3.92 8.37 -7.35
N HIS A 43 -2.72 7.82 -7.11
CA HIS A 43 -1.54 8.67 -6.91
C HIS A 43 -1.07 9.23 -8.25
N GLN A 44 -0.97 10.55 -8.34
CA GLN A 44 -0.38 11.24 -9.48
C GLN A 44 1.16 11.13 -9.49
N ASP A 45 1.78 11.05 -8.31
CA ASP A 45 3.23 10.89 -8.18
C ASP A 45 3.60 9.44 -7.86
N LEU A 46 4.21 8.78 -8.84
CA LEU A 46 4.72 7.41 -8.77
C LEU A 46 5.93 7.26 -7.84
N ARG A 47 6.68 8.33 -7.58
CA ARG A 47 7.90 8.29 -6.78
C ARG A 47 7.61 7.89 -5.33
N ILE A 48 6.47 8.33 -4.80
CA ILE A 48 6.02 7.92 -3.47
C ILE A 48 5.74 6.42 -3.44
N LEU A 49 5.13 5.87 -4.50
CA LEU A 49 4.84 4.45 -4.56
C LEU A 49 6.10 3.60 -4.68
N GLN A 50 7.06 4.04 -5.50
CA GLN A 50 8.38 3.40 -5.60
C GLN A 50 9.13 3.47 -4.27
N ASN A 51 9.25 4.64 -3.66
CA ASN A 51 10.09 4.79 -2.47
C ASN A 51 9.50 4.16 -1.21
N VAL A 52 8.17 4.06 -1.11
CA VAL A 52 7.50 3.63 0.11
C VAL A 52 6.99 2.19 0.03
N TYR A 53 6.56 1.74 -1.15
CA TYR A 53 5.89 0.44 -1.27
C TYR A 53 6.58 -0.52 -2.25
N TYR A 54 7.52 -0.06 -3.08
CA TYR A 54 8.26 -0.94 -3.98
C TYR A 54 9.50 -1.50 -3.29
N ALA A 55 9.41 -2.75 -2.86
CA ALA A 55 10.52 -3.54 -2.33
C ALA A 55 10.57 -4.88 -3.09
N PRO A 56 11.00 -4.89 -4.36
CA PRO A 56 11.09 -6.11 -5.13
C PRO A 56 12.07 -7.06 -4.44
N LYS A 57 11.66 -8.32 -4.23
CA LYS A 57 12.61 -9.35 -3.83
C LYS A 57 13.55 -9.59 -5.01
N VAL A 58 14.84 -9.73 -4.72
CA VAL A 58 15.86 -9.96 -5.76
C VAL A 58 15.50 -11.18 -6.62
N ASP A 59 14.89 -12.22 -6.01
CA ASP A 59 14.40 -13.40 -6.72
C ASP A 59 13.32 -13.10 -7.78
N ASP A 60 12.41 -12.15 -7.52
CA ASP A 60 11.37 -11.73 -8.48
C ASP A 60 11.95 -10.94 -9.67
N LEU A 61 13.10 -10.28 -9.46
CA LEU A 61 13.81 -9.57 -10.53
C LEU A 61 14.57 -10.54 -11.43
N VAL A 62 15.25 -11.53 -10.84
CA VAL A 62 15.98 -12.56 -11.59
C VAL A 62 15.03 -13.35 -12.48
N SER A 63 13.86 -13.73 -11.96
CA SER A 63 12.81 -14.45 -12.71
C SER A 63 12.25 -13.68 -13.93
N LYS A 64 12.47 -12.37 -14.02
CA LYS A 64 12.04 -11.53 -15.17
C LYS A 64 13.13 -11.31 -16.21
N MET A 65 14.37 -11.73 -15.94
CA MET A 65 15.51 -11.55 -16.83
C MET A 65 15.85 -12.80 -17.65
N ASP A 66 15.18 -13.92 -17.39
CA ASP A 66 15.22 -15.16 -18.19
C ASP A 66 14.09 -15.22 -19.23
#